data_AF-A0A817GNB6-F1
#
_entry.id   AF-A0A817GNB6-F1
#
_cell.length_a   1.000
_cell.length_b   1.000
_cell.length_c   1.000
_cell.angle_alpha   90.00
_cell.angle_beta   90.00
_cell.angle_gamma   90.00
#
_symmetry.space_group_name_H-M   'P 1'
#
loop_
_entity.id
_entity.type
_entity.pdbx_description
1 polymer ?
#
loop_
_entity_poly.entity_id
_entity_poly.type
_entity_poly.pdbx_seq_one_letter_code
_entity_poly.pdbx_strand_id
1 'polypeptide(L)'
;MNSPEWITLLIGCVACALNGAAQPLFTFLLAKIVDYTSFAISGSKLTQRIRSKAFACLLRQEVAYFDRPENSSGAICTRLSSSALAIQEMAGTRLGAICEALSLSFFGIILGCFISWQLTLIVFAPLFILVILTYVDVQVRLWTNQQSNQILERASAVKSSRIASSISGIETFFDLFDRIPTIDNASTEGRELGYETRVGLKGSFLSGGEKQRIAIARVLLRRPKVLLLDEATSAMDSHNQQIIQEALEQAQREDSTRTSLIIAHRLSTIRSCDLICALDGGYIVESGTHTELIQRRGAYYSMLAENNL
;
A
#
# COMPACT_ATOMS: atom_id res chain seq x y z
N MET A 1 29.54 9.56 76.57
CA MET A 1 29.33 9.94 75.16
C MET A 1 28.67 8.80 74.36
N ASN A 2 27.71 8.09 74.98
CA ASN A 2 26.88 7.04 74.38
C ASN A 2 25.46 7.27 74.93
N SER A 3 24.74 8.26 74.39
CA SER A 3 23.30 8.36 74.63
C SER A 3 22.60 7.40 73.65
N PRO A 4 21.62 6.59 74.08
CA PRO A 4 20.97 5.59 73.22
C PRO A 4 20.17 6.17 72.04
N GLU A 5 20.02 7.49 71.97
CA GLU A 5 19.14 8.19 71.02
C GLU A 5 19.81 8.51 69.66
N TRP A 6 21.14 8.36 69.52
CA TRP A 6 21.79 8.68 68.24
C TRP A 6 21.38 7.72 67.12
N ILE A 7 21.00 6.47 67.46
CA ILE A 7 20.54 5.47 66.49
C ILE A 7 19.17 5.86 65.91
N THR A 8 18.23 6.31 66.74
CA THR A 8 16.89 6.72 66.28
C THR A 8 16.96 8.00 65.45
N LEU A 9 17.82 8.95 65.82
CA LEU A 9 18.11 10.14 65.01
C LEU A 9 18.71 9.79 63.64
N LEU A 10 19.67 8.87 63.61
CA LEU A 10 20.31 8.44 62.37
C LEU A 10 19.32 7.73 61.43
N ILE A 11 18.46 6.86 61.96
CA ILE A 11 17.37 6.23 61.20
C ILE A 11 16.40 7.28 60.65
N GLY A 12 16.03 8.28 61.46
CA GLY A 12 15.16 9.39 61.03
C GLY A 12 15.75 10.22 59.89
N CYS A 13 17.05 10.57 59.98
CA CYS A 13 17.76 11.30 58.92
C CYS A 13 17.82 10.49 57.61
N VAL A 14 18.10 9.19 57.68
CA VAL A 14 18.11 8.31 56.52
C VAL A 14 16.72 8.21 55.89
N ALA A 15 15.66 8.08 56.69
CA ALA A 15 14.29 8.05 56.18
C ALA A 15 13.88 9.36 55.49
N CYS A 16 14.25 10.52 56.05
CA CYS A 16 14.00 11.83 55.43
C CYS A 16 14.74 11.98 54.09
N ALA A 17 16.00 11.55 54.03
CA ALA A 17 16.79 11.59 52.80
C ALA A 17 16.20 10.68 51.71
N LEU A 18 15.76 9.47 52.08
CA LEU A 18 15.11 8.54 51.15
C LEU A 18 13.78 9.10 50.64
N ASN A 19 12.95 9.69 51.50
CA ASN A 19 11.68 10.29 51.09
C ASN A 19 11.88 11.49 50.15
N GLY A 20 12.85 12.36 50.47
CA GLY A 20 13.20 13.52 49.63
C GLY A 20 13.71 13.14 48.24
N ALA A 21 14.38 11.99 48.09
CA ALA A 21 14.81 11.46 46.80
C ALA A 21 13.71 10.68 46.06
N ALA A 22 12.86 9.95 46.79
CA ALA A 22 11.82 9.09 46.21
C ALA A 22 10.72 9.91 45.51
N GLN A 23 10.28 11.01 46.11
CA GLN A 23 9.18 11.83 45.57
C GLN A 23 9.47 12.46 44.19
N PRO A 24 10.62 13.13 43.95
CA PRO A 24 10.93 13.67 42.62
C PRO A 24 11.18 12.56 41.60
N LEU A 25 11.81 11.45 42.00
CA LEU A 25 12.05 10.32 41.11
C LEU A 25 10.75 9.66 40.66
N PHE A 26 9.82 9.45 41.58
CA PHE A 26 8.48 8.92 41.29
C PHE A 26 7.69 9.85 40.37
N THR A 27 7.68 11.15 40.69
CA THR A 27 6.98 12.16 39.88
C THR A 27 7.55 12.23 38.46
N PHE A 28 8.89 12.21 38.33
CA PHE A 28 9.56 12.20 37.04
C PHE A 28 9.23 10.95 36.21
N LEU A 29 9.32 9.76 36.81
CA LEU A 29 9.02 8.50 36.12
C LEU A 29 7.56 8.44 35.67
N LEU A 30 6.61 8.79 36.55
CA LEU A 30 5.19 8.83 36.19
C LEU A 30 4.92 9.82 35.05
N ALA A 31 5.46 11.04 35.15
CA ALA A 31 5.28 12.05 34.10
C ALA A 31 5.80 11.55 32.75
N LYS A 32 6.98 10.92 32.73
CA LYS A 32 7.58 10.38 31.50
C LYS A 32 6.78 9.23 30.89
N ILE A 33 6.24 8.33 31.74
CA ILE A 33 5.39 7.24 31.27
C ILE A 33 4.11 7.79 30.64
N VAL A 34 3.43 8.72 31.33
CA VAL A 34 2.18 9.33 30.85
C VAL A 34 2.41 10.10 29.55
N ASP A 35 3.46 10.92 29.49
CA ASP A 35 3.81 11.71 28.30
C ASP A 35 4.08 10.82 27.09
N TYR A 36 5.02 9.88 27.22
CA TYR A 36 5.42 8.99 26.13
C TYR A 36 4.25 8.14 25.63
N THR A 37 3.46 7.56 26.54
CA THR A 37 2.33 6.71 26.17
C THR A 37 1.19 7.53 25.54
N SER A 38 0.87 8.71 26.07
CA SER A 38 -0.22 9.54 25.54
C SER A 38 0.06 10.01 24.12
N PHE A 39 1.27 10.53 23.87
CA PHE A 39 1.66 10.97 22.53
C PHE A 39 1.83 9.79 21.56
N ALA A 40 2.35 8.64 22.00
CA ALA A 40 2.44 7.45 21.16
C ALA A 40 1.06 6.89 20.77
N ILE A 41 0.11 6.84 21.71
CA ILE A 41 -1.26 6.39 21.44
C ILE A 41 -1.98 7.38 20.51
N SER A 42 -1.81 8.69 20.73
CA SER A 42 -2.40 9.70 19.86
C SER A 42 -1.85 9.63 18.44
N GLY A 43 -0.51 9.55 18.29
CA GLY A 43 0.17 9.44 17.00
C GLY A 43 -0.24 8.19 16.22
N SER A 44 -0.37 7.04 16.89
CA SER A 44 -0.84 5.79 16.25
C SER A 44 -2.30 5.88 15.79
N LYS A 45 -3.20 6.43 16.62
CA LYS A 45 -4.61 6.66 16.24
C LYS A 45 -4.74 7.62 15.06
N LEU A 46 -3.98 8.71 15.05
CA LEU A 46 -3.94 9.65 13.93
C LEU A 46 -3.46 8.97 12.65
N THR A 47 -2.38 8.20 12.73
CA THR A 47 -1.83 7.44 11.61
C THR A 47 -2.84 6.45 11.04
N GLN A 48 -3.57 5.74 11.90
CA GLN A 48 -4.63 4.82 11.48
C GLN A 48 -5.74 5.55 10.72
N ARG A 49 -6.18 6.72 11.21
CA ARG A 49 -7.21 7.55 10.54
C ARG A 49 -6.73 8.08 9.19
N ILE A 50 -5.47 8.52 9.11
CA ILE A 50 -4.90 9.01 7.85
C ILE A 50 -4.80 7.85 6.85
N ARG A 51 -4.29 6.68 7.26
CA ARG A 51 -4.20 5.49 6.39
C ARG A 51 -5.57 5.06 5.88
N SER A 52 -6.59 4.98 6.73
CA SER A 52 -7.93 4.56 6.31
C SER A 52 -8.59 5.57 5.36
N LYS A 53 -8.48 6.88 5.65
CA LYS A 53 -9.00 7.93 4.76
C LYS A 53 -8.25 7.98 3.43
N ALA A 54 -6.92 7.89 3.46
CA ALA A 54 -6.09 7.89 2.25
C ALA A 54 -6.42 6.68 1.37
N PHE A 55 -6.52 5.48 1.95
CA PHE A 55 -6.92 4.28 1.23
C PHE A 55 -8.34 4.38 0.65
N ALA A 56 -9.30 4.89 1.44
CA ALA A 56 -10.66 5.10 0.96
C ALA A 56 -10.76 6.11 -0.19
N CYS A 57 -9.96 7.19 -0.15
CA CYS A 57 -9.88 8.15 -1.25
C CYS A 57 -9.20 7.53 -2.48
N LEU A 58 -8.17 6.71 -2.26
CA LEU A 58 -7.45 6.04 -3.33
C LEU A 58 -8.34 5.08 -4.11
N LEU A 59 -9.20 4.32 -3.43
CA LEU A 59 -10.17 3.42 -4.08
C LEU A 59 -11.30 4.14 -4.83
N ARG A 60 -11.48 5.44 -4.60
CA ARG A 60 -12.46 6.28 -5.32
C ARG A 60 -11.86 6.94 -6.57
N GLN A 61 -10.56 6.77 -6.79
CA GLN A 61 -9.87 7.39 -7.90
C GLN A 61 -10.16 6.67 -9.22
N GLU A 62 -10.17 7.42 -10.33
CA GLU A 62 -10.36 6.89 -11.67
C GLU A 62 -9.24 5.93 -12.11
N VAL A 63 -9.55 5.00 -13.02
CA VAL A 63 -8.57 4.02 -13.52
C VAL A 63 -7.37 4.71 -14.19
N ALA A 64 -7.61 5.81 -14.92
CA ALA A 64 -6.57 6.59 -15.59
C ALA A 64 -5.49 7.15 -14.64
N TYR A 65 -5.82 7.32 -13.35
CA TYR A 65 -4.82 7.70 -12.35
C TYR A 65 -3.78 6.61 -12.11
N PHE A 66 -4.19 5.34 -12.18
CA PHE A 66 -3.35 4.16 -11.96
C PHE A 66 -2.55 3.76 -13.20
N ASP A 67 -2.90 4.28 -14.38
CA ASP A 67 -2.16 4.05 -15.62
C ASP A 67 -0.84 4.83 -15.69
N ARG A 68 -0.68 5.86 -14.84
CA ARG A 68 0.57 6.64 -14.74
C ARG A 68 1.66 5.81 -14.06
N PRO A 69 2.89 5.75 -14.61
CA PRO A 69 3.96 4.92 -14.05
C PRO A 69 4.35 5.32 -12.63
N GLU A 70 4.19 6.59 -12.26
CA GLU A 70 4.45 7.09 -10.91
C GLU A 70 3.43 6.57 -9.87
N ASN A 71 2.23 6.20 -10.34
CA ASN A 71 1.10 5.76 -9.53
C ASN A 71 0.87 4.24 -9.64
N SER A 72 1.92 3.49 -9.95
CA SER A 72 1.85 2.03 -9.87
C SER A 72 1.39 1.58 -8.48
N SER A 73 0.65 0.46 -8.43
CA SER A 73 0.14 -0.09 -7.16
C SER A 73 1.24 -0.34 -6.13
N GLY A 74 2.43 -0.75 -6.57
CA GLY A 74 3.62 -0.89 -5.73
C GLY A 74 4.11 0.44 -5.17
N ALA A 75 4.26 1.47 -6.01
CA ALA A 75 4.71 2.80 -5.57
C ALA A 75 3.74 3.43 -4.57
N ILE A 76 2.43 3.31 -4.82
CA ILE A 76 1.38 3.78 -3.92
C ILE A 76 1.45 3.07 -2.56
N CYS A 77 1.60 1.73 -2.55
CA CYS A 77 1.70 0.96 -1.31
C CYS A 77 2.90 1.41 -0.46
N THR A 78 4.06 1.57 -1.10
CA THR A 78 5.28 2.06 -0.45
C THR A 78 5.09 3.46 0.11
N ARG A 79 4.48 4.37 -0.65
CA ARG A 79 4.20 5.75 -0.19
C ARG A 79 3.21 5.79 0.97
N LEU A 80 2.13 5.01 0.91
CA LEU A 80 1.12 4.93 1.96
C LEU A 80 1.71 4.35 3.27
N SER A 81 2.61 3.38 3.15
CA SER A 81 3.30 2.79 4.30
C SER A 81 4.31 3.78 4.92
N SER A 82 5.24 4.29 4.10
CA SER A 82 6.35 5.17 4.53
C SER A 82 5.88 6.54 5.03
N SER A 83 4.98 7.20 4.31
CA SER A 83 4.50 8.54 4.68
C SER A 83 3.71 8.49 5.99
N ALA A 84 2.97 7.41 6.22
CA ALA A 84 2.24 7.22 7.46
C ALA A 84 3.17 6.98 8.65
N LEU A 85 4.29 6.26 8.46
CA LEU A 85 5.31 6.08 9.51
C LEU A 85 5.99 7.41 9.86
N ALA A 86 6.35 8.22 8.85
CA ALA A 86 6.93 9.54 9.08
C ALA A 86 5.98 10.45 9.88
N ILE A 87 4.68 10.43 9.56
CA ILE A 87 3.66 11.18 10.31
C ILE A 87 3.54 10.66 11.75
N GLN A 88 3.60 9.35 11.96
CA GLN A 88 3.53 8.77 13.31
C GLN A 88 4.69 9.23 14.19
N GLU A 89 5.92 9.26 13.65
CA GLU A 89 7.09 9.73 14.40
C GLU A 89 7.03 11.22 14.71
N MET A 90 6.63 12.04 13.74
CA MET A 90 6.54 13.50 13.93
C MET A 90 5.40 13.88 14.88
N ALA A 91 4.21 13.31 14.68
CA ALA A 91 3.02 13.65 15.46
C ALA A 91 2.94 12.94 16.82
N GLY A 92 3.76 11.91 17.04
CA GLY A 92 3.85 11.18 18.30
C GLY A 92 4.91 11.77 19.23
N THR A 93 5.98 11.03 19.44
CA THR A 93 6.98 11.28 20.50
C THR A 93 7.81 12.54 20.29
N ARG A 94 8.04 12.97 19.03
CA ARG A 94 8.81 14.19 18.75
C ARG A 94 8.08 15.45 19.18
N LEU A 95 6.76 15.51 19.01
CA LEU A 95 5.95 16.65 19.49
C LEU A 95 6.04 16.80 21.01
N GLY A 96 5.94 15.69 21.75
CA GLY A 96 6.12 15.69 23.21
C GLY A 96 7.47 16.26 23.62
N ALA A 97 8.56 15.81 22.99
CA ALA A 97 9.91 16.31 23.25
C ALA A 97 10.07 17.81 22.96
N ILE A 98 9.44 18.32 21.90
CA ILE A 98 9.46 19.75 21.58
C ILE A 98 8.70 20.55 22.64
N CYS A 99 7.49 20.10 23.02
CA CYS A 99 6.71 20.74 24.09
C CYS A 99 7.47 20.77 25.42
N GLU A 100 8.14 19.66 25.76
CA GLU A 100 8.97 19.57 26.96
C GLU A 100 10.14 20.56 26.90
N ALA A 101 10.87 20.60 25.79
CA ALA A 101 12.01 21.50 25.61
C ALA A 101 11.59 22.98 25.70
N LEU A 102 10.45 23.34 25.11
CA LEU A 102 9.91 24.70 25.18
C LEU A 102 9.48 25.06 26.60
N SER A 103 8.79 24.15 27.29
CA SER A 103 8.35 24.34 28.68
C SER A 103 9.56 24.52 29.62
N LEU A 104 10.55 23.64 29.52
CA LEU A 104 11.77 23.70 30.34
C LEU A 104 12.54 25.00 30.07
N SER A 105 12.65 25.40 28.81
CA SER A 105 13.30 26.66 28.43
C SER A 105 12.57 27.86 29.03
N PHE A 106 11.23 27.88 28.95
CA PHE A 106 10.41 28.96 29.47
C PHE A 106 10.53 29.12 30.99
N PHE A 107 10.32 28.04 31.75
CA PHE A 107 10.44 28.09 33.21
C PHE A 107 11.87 28.34 33.68
N GLY A 108 12.87 27.80 32.97
CA GLY A 108 14.29 28.04 33.26
C GLY A 108 14.66 29.52 33.16
N ILE A 109 14.22 30.20 32.09
CA ILE A 109 14.45 31.64 31.90
C ILE A 109 13.75 32.45 32.99
N ILE A 110 12.49 32.12 33.31
CA ILE A 110 11.71 32.84 34.32
C ILE A 110 12.38 32.75 35.70
N LEU A 111 12.71 31.53 36.15
CA LEU A 111 13.38 31.33 37.43
C LEU A 111 14.75 32.00 37.48
N GLY A 112 15.52 31.92 36.39
CA GLY A 112 16.81 32.61 36.27
C GLY A 112 16.67 34.12 36.47
N CYS A 113 15.72 34.74 35.77
CA CYS A 113 15.44 36.18 35.89
C CYS A 113 15.02 36.60 37.30
N PHE A 114 14.25 35.77 38.01
CA PHE A 114 13.84 36.05 39.40
C PHE A 114 15.00 36.01 40.40
N ILE A 115 15.92 35.05 40.27
CA ILE A 115 17.04 34.91 41.21
C ILE A 115 18.10 35.98 40.91
N SER A 116 18.49 36.11 39.64
CA SER A 116 19.48 37.09 39.21
C SER A 116 19.42 37.30 37.70
N TRP A 117 18.82 38.42 37.30
CA TRP A 117 18.73 38.79 35.89
C TRP A 117 20.10 38.97 35.22
N GLN A 118 21.12 39.40 35.98
CA GLN A 118 22.49 39.62 35.49
C GLN A 118 23.19 38.31 35.07
N LEU A 119 23.10 37.25 35.88
CA LEU A 119 23.70 35.95 35.56
C LEU A 119 22.95 35.27 34.41
N THR A 120 21.63 35.47 34.34
CA THR A 120 20.79 34.89 33.27
C THR A 120 21.15 35.43 31.89
N LEU A 121 21.43 36.74 31.78
CA LEU A 121 21.88 37.35 30.51
C LEU A 121 23.22 36.80 30.03
N ILE A 122 24.15 36.53 30.96
CA ILE A 122 25.46 35.93 30.62
C ILE A 122 25.30 34.51 30.06
N VAL A 123 24.39 33.71 30.63
CA VAL A 123 24.11 32.35 30.15
C VAL A 123 23.33 32.35 28.82
N PHE A 124 22.55 33.39 28.54
CA PHE A 124 21.76 33.48 27.31
C PHE A 124 22.61 33.80 26.07
N ALA A 125 23.69 34.57 26.22
CA ALA A 125 24.60 34.93 25.12
C ALA A 125 25.17 33.71 24.36
N PRO A 126 25.74 32.68 25.01
CA PRO A 126 26.21 31.47 24.33
C PRO A 126 25.08 30.60 23.77
N LEU A 127 23.87 30.63 24.35
CA LEU A 127 22.72 29.90 23.79
C LEU A 127 22.34 30.43 22.41
N PHE A 128 22.39 31.76 22.21
CA PHE A 128 22.12 32.37 20.91
C PHE A 128 23.13 31.94 19.84
N ILE A 129 24.41 31.86 20.20
CA ILE A 129 25.47 31.35 19.30
C ILE A 129 25.20 29.88 18.94
N LEU A 130 24.78 29.06 19.91
CA LEU A 130 24.47 27.64 19.67
C LEU A 130 23.27 27.46 18.73
N VAL A 131 22.23 28.29 18.87
CA VAL A 131 21.09 28.32 17.92
C VAL A 131 21.56 28.66 16.50
N ILE A 132 22.47 29.63 16.33
CA ILE A 132 23.01 29.95 15.01
C ILE A 132 23.81 28.78 14.43
N LEU A 133 24.66 28.13 15.22
CA LEU A 133 25.46 27.00 14.76
C LEU A 133 24.58 25.80 14.35
N THR A 134 23.56 25.49 15.15
CA THR A 134 22.58 24.45 14.81
C THR A 134 21.73 24.80 13.59
N TYR A 135 21.37 26.06 13.41
CA TYR A 135 20.69 26.52 12.21
C TYR A 135 21.55 26.30 10.96
N VAL A 136 22.83 26.67 11.02
CA VAL A 136 23.78 26.44 9.92
C VAL A 136 23.94 24.95 9.64
N ASP A 137 24.08 24.10 10.68
CA ASP A 137 24.15 22.64 10.52
C ASP A 137 22.90 22.08 9.82
N VAL A 138 21.70 22.53 10.22
CA VAL A 138 20.43 22.13 9.58
C VAL A 138 20.40 22.55 8.10
N GLN A 139 20.83 23.78 7.77
CA GLN A 139 20.87 24.24 6.37
C GLN A 139 21.84 23.41 5.53
N VAL A 140 23.02 23.09 6.06
CA VAL A 140 23.99 22.21 5.39
C VAL A 140 23.41 20.81 5.18
N ARG A 141 22.67 20.26 6.14
CA ARG A 141 21.98 18.97 5.99
C ARG A 141 20.88 19.00 4.94
N LEU A 142 20.10 20.06 4.85
CA LEU A 142 19.06 20.20 3.83
C LEU A 142 19.68 20.24 2.43
N TRP A 143 20.76 21.02 2.28
CA TRP A 143 21.52 21.12 1.04
C TRP A 143 22.14 19.77 0.63
N THR A 144 22.78 19.05 1.56
CA THR A 144 23.37 17.73 1.27
C THR A 144 22.33 16.66 0.96
N ASN A 145 21.17 16.67 1.63
CA ASN A 145 20.07 15.74 1.35
C ASN A 145 19.48 15.95 -0.05
N GLN A 146 19.26 17.20 -0.46
CA GLN A 146 18.76 17.51 -1.80
C GLN A 146 19.75 17.04 -2.88
N GLN A 147 21.05 17.22 -2.65
CA GLN A 147 22.09 16.74 -3.56
C GLN A 147 22.17 15.21 -3.61
N SER A 148 22.01 14.54 -2.47
CA SER A 148 22.01 13.07 -2.39
C SER A 148 20.83 12.46 -3.14
N ASN A 149 19.64 13.08 -3.09
CA ASN A 149 18.47 12.63 -3.83
C ASN A 149 18.67 12.71 -5.35
N GLN A 150 19.29 13.78 -5.85
CA GLN A 150 19.60 13.90 -7.28
C GLN A 150 20.65 12.89 -7.74
N ILE A 151 21.65 12.58 -6.90
CA ILE A 151 22.64 11.53 -7.17
C ILE A 151 21.98 10.16 -7.13
N LEU A 152 21.05 9.91 -6.20
CA LEU A 152 20.29 8.67 -6.15
C LEU A 152 19.39 8.50 -7.38
N GLU A 153 18.77 9.57 -7.87
CA GLU A 153 18.00 9.58 -9.12
C GLU A 153 18.92 9.28 -10.32
N ARG A 154 20.07 9.95 -10.44
CA ARG A 154 21.05 9.68 -11.51
C ARG A 154 21.67 8.28 -11.40
N ALA A 155 21.95 7.82 -10.19
CA ALA A 155 22.45 6.48 -9.93
C ALA A 155 21.37 5.42 -10.22
N SER A 156 20.10 5.69 -9.94
CA SER A 156 18.98 4.81 -10.34
C SER A 156 18.80 4.76 -11.85
N ALA A 157 19.04 5.89 -12.54
CA ALA A 157 19.05 5.96 -13.99
C ALA A 157 20.26 5.22 -14.61
N VAL A 158 21.45 5.27 -13.99
CA VAL A 158 22.67 4.55 -14.42
C VAL A 158 22.66 3.08 -13.97
N LYS A 159 21.93 2.74 -12.91
CA LYS A 159 21.64 1.36 -12.44
C LYS A 159 20.66 0.63 -13.38
N SER A 160 20.39 1.16 -14.56
CA SER A 160 19.88 0.39 -15.70
C SER A 160 20.98 -0.41 -16.43
N SER A 161 22.27 -0.27 -16.05
CA SER A 161 23.40 -0.86 -16.80
C SER A 161 24.42 -1.70 -16.01
N ARG A 162 24.14 -2.14 -14.78
CA ARG A 162 24.86 -3.15 -13.93
C ARG A 162 24.83 -2.64 -12.48
N ILE A 163 24.73 -3.54 -11.49
CA ILE A 163 24.46 -3.28 -10.06
C ILE A 163 22.95 -3.19 -9.71
N ALA A 164 22.11 -4.01 -10.36
CA ALA A 164 20.80 -4.40 -9.80
C ALA A 164 20.91 -5.59 -8.80
N SER A 165 22.11 -6.12 -8.56
CA SER A 165 22.30 -7.36 -7.79
C SER A 165 22.43 -7.21 -6.27
N SER A 166 22.54 -6.00 -5.71
CA SER A 166 22.73 -5.83 -4.26
C SER A 166 21.50 -5.32 -3.49
N ILE A 167 20.42 -4.99 -4.19
CA ILE A 167 19.08 -4.74 -3.58
C ILE A 167 18.14 -5.95 -3.83
N SER A 168 18.65 -6.99 -4.50
CA SER A 168 17.94 -8.25 -4.67
C SER A 168 17.84 -9.06 -3.37
N GLY A 169 18.52 -8.71 -2.27
CA GLY A 169 18.49 -9.50 -1.02
C GLY A 169 17.15 -9.48 -0.28
N ILE A 170 16.30 -8.48 -0.50
CA ILE A 170 14.96 -8.40 0.09
C ILE A 170 13.90 -8.92 -0.89
N GLU A 171 14.09 -8.74 -2.19
CA GLU A 171 13.24 -9.35 -3.22
C GLU A 171 13.47 -10.86 -3.33
N THR A 172 14.71 -11.36 -3.18
CA THR A 172 14.97 -12.80 -3.03
C THR A 172 14.44 -13.35 -1.72
N PHE A 173 14.32 -12.57 -0.64
CA PHE A 173 13.69 -13.07 0.58
C PHE A 173 12.17 -13.26 0.41
N PHE A 174 11.52 -12.42 -0.39
CA PHE A 174 10.11 -12.58 -0.79
C PHE A 174 9.92 -13.66 -1.86
N ASP A 175 10.77 -13.73 -2.89
CA ASP A 175 10.76 -14.80 -3.91
C ASP A 175 11.12 -16.17 -3.32
N LEU A 176 11.96 -16.22 -2.28
CA LEU A 176 12.28 -17.45 -1.53
C LEU A 176 11.13 -17.85 -0.61
N PHE A 177 10.35 -16.90 -0.07
CA PHE A 177 9.11 -17.21 0.66
C PHE A 177 7.99 -17.71 -0.26
N ASP A 178 7.89 -17.17 -1.48
CA ASP A 178 6.98 -17.67 -2.52
C ASP A 178 7.45 -19.01 -3.14
N ARG A 179 8.74 -19.35 -2.99
CA ARG A 179 9.33 -20.64 -3.38
C ARG A 179 9.48 -21.65 -2.26
N ILE A 180 9.12 -21.35 -1.01
CA ILE A 180 8.86 -22.42 -0.05
C ILE A 180 7.67 -23.17 -0.65
N PRO A 181 7.83 -24.41 -1.14
CA PRO A 181 6.65 -25.22 -1.34
C PRO A 181 6.12 -25.39 0.07
N THR A 182 5.04 -24.67 0.41
CA THR A 182 4.14 -25.17 1.44
C THR A 182 3.89 -26.60 1.02
N ILE A 183 4.45 -27.51 1.82
CA ILE A 183 4.25 -28.95 1.75
C ILE A 183 2.74 -29.12 1.82
N ASP A 184 2.11 -29.16 0.66
CA ASP A 184 0.73 -29.59 0.40
C ASP A 184 0.52 -29.82 -1.10
N ASN A 185 1.61 -30.01 -1.87
CA ASN A 185 1.56 -30.45 -3.26
C ASN A 185 2.42 -31.70 -3.45
N ALA A 186 1.88 -32.85 -3.04
CA ALA A 186 2.29 -34.15 -3.59
C ALA A 186 1.23 -35.23 -3.34
N SER A 187 0.04 -35.07 -3.93
CA SER A 187 -0.71 -36.20 -4.48
C SER A 187 -1.77 -35.69 -5.46
N THR A 188 -1.46 -35.89 -6.73
CA THR A 188 -2.39 -36.27 -7.78
C THR A 188 -3.49 -37.19 -7.24
N GLU A 189 -4.72 -37.02 -7.75
CA GLU A 189 -5.95 -37.81 -7.47
C GLU A 189 -6.77 -37.39 -6.24
N GLY A 190 -8.01 -36.92 -6.48
CA GLY A 190 -9.07 -36.89 -5.46
C GLY A 190 -9.18 -35.63 -4.59
N ARG A 191 -9.16 -34.42 -5.17
CA ARG A 191 -9.39 -33.21 -4.37
C ARG A 191 -10.89 -32.92 -4.22
N GLU A 192 -11.44 -33.15 -3.03
CA GLU A 192 -12.70 -32.54 -2.56
C GLU A 192 -12.49 -31.03 -2.35
N LEU A 193 -12.32 -30.31 -3.45
CA LEU A 193 -12.19 -28.85 -3.44
C LEU A 193 -13.58 -28.23 -3.28
N GLY A 194 -13.87 -27.73 -2.08
CA GLY A 194 -15.06 -26.94 -1.80
C GLY A 194 -14.87 -25.44 -2.05
N TYR A 195 -15.95 -24.68 -1.86
CA TYR A 195 -15.97 -23.22 -1.99
C TYR A 195 -15.02 -22.48 -1.02
N GLU A 196 -14.55 -23.13 0.04
CA GLU A 196 -13.62 -22.58 1.05
C GLU A 196 -12.14 -22.63 0.62
N THR A 197 -11.85 -23.15 -0.58
CA THR A 197 -10.47 -23.27 -1.05
C THR A 197 -9.84 -21.89 -1.27
N ARG A 198 -8.70 -21.66 -0.62
CA ARG A 198 -7.90 -20.44 -0.82
C ARG A 198 -7.19 -20.49 -2.17
N VAL A 199 -7.43 -19.49 -3.02
CA VAL A 199 -6.92 -19.42 -4.40
C VAL A 199 -5.54 -18.77 -4.55
N GLY A 200 -4.97 -18.24 -3.46
CA GLY A 200 -3.65 -17.58 -3.46
C GLY A 200 -3.68 -16.13 -3.98
N LEU A 201 -2.54 -15.43 -3.91
CA LEU A 201 -2.39 -14.05 -4.37
C LEU A 201 -2.63 -13.98 -5.89
N LYS A 202 -3.57 -13.11 -6.31
CA LYS A 202 -4.02 -13.01 -7.71
C LYS A 202 -4.42 -14.37 -8.33
N GLY A 203 -4.89 -15.31 -7.50
CA GLY A 203 -5.27 -16.65 -7.95
C GLY A 203 -4.08 -17.55 -8.32
N SER A 204 -2.88 -17.35 -7.76
CA SER A 204 -1.67 -18.11 -8.13
C SER A 204 -1.84 -19.64 -8.16
N PHE A 205 -2.77 -20.20 -7.39
CA PHE A 205 -3.03 -21.64 -7.34
C PHE A 205 -4.04 -22.14 -8.38
N LEU A 206 -4.55 -21.26 -9.24
CA LEU A 206 -5.47 -21.60 -10.31
C LEU A 206 -4.79 -21.44 -11.67
N SER A 207 -5.07 -22.36 -12.58
CA SER A 207 -4.77 -22.20 -14.00
C SER A 207 -5.49 -20.98 -14.59
N GLY A 208 -4.99 -20.44 -15.71
CA GLY A 208 -5.62 -19.31 -16.41
C GLY A 208 -7.09 -19.57 -16.74
N GLY A 209 -7.38 -20.77 -17.25
CA GLY A 209 -8.75 -21.21 -17.54
C GLY A 209 -9.64 -21.25 -16.30
N GLU A 210 -9.16 -21.79 -15.17
CA GLU A 210 -9.94 -21.81 -13.91
C GLU A 210 -10.28 -20.41 -13.39
N LYS A 211 -9.33 -19.45 -13.46
CA LYS A 211 -9.61 -18.05 -13.10
C LYS A 211 -10.71 -17.46 -13.97
N GLN A 212 -10.65 -17.76 -15.27
CA GLN A 212 -11.62 -17.27 -16.25
C GLN A 212 -13.02 -17.86 -15.98
N ARG A 213 -13.12 -19.15 -15.66
CA ARG A 213 -14.37 -19.80 -15.24
C ARG A 213 -15.01 -19.14 -14.03
N ILE A 214 -14.22 -18.88 -12.99
CA ILE A 214 -14.70 -18.20 -11.79
C ILE A 214 -15.15 -16.77 -12.13
N ALA A 215 -14.41 -16.06 -13.00
CA ALA A 215 -14.80 -14.73 -13.45
C ALA A 215 -16.16 -14.75 -14.18
N ILE A 216 -16.37 -15.69 -15.10
CA ILE A 216 -17.63 -15.88 -15.83
C ILE A 216 -18.77 -16.22 -14.87
N ALA A 217 -18.55 -17.18 -13.97
CA ALA A 217 -19.55 -17.57 -12.96
C ALA A 217 -19.97 -16.38 -12.08
N ARG A 218 -19.03 -15.53 -11.62
CA ARG A 218 -19.35 -14.32 -10.85
C ARG A 218 -20.23 -13.34 -11.62
N VAL A 219 -20.03 -13.22 -12.93
CA VAL A 219 -20.83 -12.34 -13.78
C VAL A 219 -22.23 -12.91 -13.97
N LEU A 220 -22.35 -14.21 -14.26
CA LEU A 220 -23.63 -14.88 -14.43
C LEU A 220 -24.50 -14.85 -13.16
N LEU A 221 -23.88 -15.02 -11.99
CA LEU A 221 -24.57 -14.93 -10.69
C LEU A 221 -25.21 -13.56 -10.45
N ARG A 222 -24.64 -12.48 -10.99
CA ARG A 222 -25.15 -11.12 -10.84
C ARG A 222 -26.33 -10.80 -11.76
N ARG A 223 -26.60 -11.63 -12.78
CA ARG A 223 -27.62 -11.42 -13.82
C ARG A 223 -27.66 -9.98 -14.36
N PRO A 224 -26.55 -9.48 -14.96
CA PRO A 224 -26.49 -8.11 -15.45
C PRO A 224 -27.36 -7.93 -16.70
N LYS A 225 -28.01 -6.77 -16.83
CA LYS A 225 -28.77 -6.40 -18.04
C LYS A 225 -27.86 -6.16 -19.25
N VAL A 226 -26.63 -5.72 -19.01
CA VAL A 226 -25.60 -5.49 -20.03
C VAL A 226 -24.39 -6.33 -19.66
N LEU A 227 -24.01 -7.26 -20.54
CA LEU A 227 -22.90 -8.18 -20.38
C LEU A 227 -21.76 -7.77 -21.33
N LEU A 228 -20.58 -7.52 -20.79
CA LEU A 228 -19.37 -7.25 -21.58
C LEU A 228 -18.44 -8.46 -21.47
N LEU A 229 -18.07 -9.04 -22.61
CA LEU A 229 -17.15 -10.17 -22.71
C LEU A 229 -15.93 -9.74 -23.52
N ASP A 230 -14.86 -9.38 -22.81
CA ASP A 230 -13.58 -9.00 -23.42
C ASP A 230 -12.63 -10.21 -23.41
N GLU A 231 -12.44 -10.84 -24.57
CA GLU A 231 -11.62 -12.04 -24.76
C GLU A 231 -11.88 -13.18 -23.74
N ALA A 232 -13.15 -13.34 -23.35
CA ALA A 232 -13.55 -14.18 -22.22
C ALA A 232 -13.26 -15.70 -22.36
N THR A 233 -12.74 -16.17 -23.50
CA THR A 233 -12.40 -17.58 -23.75
C THR A 233 -10.95 -17.79 -24.22
N SER A 234 -10.09 -16.78 -24.16
CA SER A 234 -8.72 -16.86 -24.72
C SER A 234 -7.78 -17.80 -23.96
N ALA A 235 -7.91 -17.90 -22.63
CA ALA A 235 -7.02 -18.67 -21.77
C ALA A 235 -7.57 -20.07 -21.40
N MET A 236 -8.56 -20.57 -22.15
CA MET A 236 -9.26 -21.83 -21.88
C MET A 236 -8.90 -22.94 -22.85
N ASP A 237 -8.91 -24.18 -22.36
CA ASP A 237 -8.81 -25.40 -23.15
C ASP A 237 -10.10 -25.66 -23.97
N SER A 238 -9.97 -26.35 -25.10
CA SER A 238 -11.06 -26.52 -26.07
C SER A 238 -12.30 -27.23 -25.52
N HIS A 239 -12.12 -28.19 -24.60
CA HIS A 239 -13.23 -28.94 -24.02
C HIS A 239 -14.05 -28.09 -23.04
N ASN A 240 -13.39 -27.42 -22.08
CA ASN A 240 -14.07 -26.55 -21.13
C ASN A 240 -14.67 -25.31 -21.81
N GLN A 241 -14.06 -24.82 -22.88
CA GLN A 241 -14.57 -23.68 -23.62
C GLN A 241 -15.96 -23.96 -24.19
N GLN A 242 -16.17 -25.14 -24.78
CA GLN A 242 -17.46 -25.49 -25.38
C GLN A 242 -18.59 -25.50 -24.34
N ILE A 243 -18.35 -26.10 -23.17
CA ILE A 243 -19.31 -26.15 -22.07
C ILE A 243 -19.73 -24.74 -21.63
N ILE A 244 -18.77 -23.81 -21.54
CA ILE A 244 -19.04 -22.44 -21.09
C ILE A 244 -19.73 -21.61 -22.17
N GLN A 245 -19.35 -21.82 -23.43
CA GLN A 245 -20.03 -21.20 -24.56
C GLN A 245 -21.51 -21.61 -24.57
N GLU A 246 -21.80 -22.90 -24.41
CA GLU A 246 -23.18 -23.41 -24.28
C GLU A 246 -23.91 -22.80 -23.09
N ALA A 247 -23.25 -22.68 -21.93
CA ALA A 247 -23.83 -22.05 -20.74
C ALA A 247 -24.10 -20.55 -20.93
N LEU A 248 -23.21 -19.81 -21.61
CA LEU A 248 -23.39 -18.40 -21.94
C LEU A 248 -24.56 -18.21 -22.91
N GLU A 249 -24.63 -19.03 -23.95
CA GLU A 249 -25.72 -19.02 -24.93
C GLU A 249 -27.07 -19.39 -24.31
N GLN A 250 -27.10 -20.40 -23.43
CA GLN A 250 -28.30 -20.76 -22.68
C GLN A 250 -28.74 -19.59 -21.81
N ALA A 251 -27.80 -19.00 -21.05
CA ALA A 251 -28.13 -17.86 -20.22
C ALA A 251 -28.65 -16.68 -21.07
N GLN A 252 -28.12 -16.48 -22.28
CA GLN A 252 -28.54 -15.39 -23.19
C GLN A 252 -29.95 -15.62 -23.71
N ARG A 253 -30.28 -16.88 -24.04
CA ARG A 253 -31.61 -17.28 -24.50
C ARG A 253 -32.67 -17.22 -23.41
N GLU A 254 -32.31 -17.56 -22.17
CA GLU A 254 -33.24 -17.54 -21.03
C GLU A 254 -33.71 -16.13 -20.66
N ASP A 255 -32.92 -15.09 -20.96
CA ASP A 255 -33.21 -13.71 -20.59
C ASP A 255 -33.16 -12.80 -21.82
N SER A 256 -34.29 -12.69 -22.50
CA SER A 256 -34.48 -11.85 -23.69
C SER A 256 -34.28 -10.35 -23.43
N THR A 257 -34.12 -9.93 -22.18
CA THR A 257 -33.84 -8.52 -21.81
C THR A 257 -32.35 -8.20 -21.72
N ARG A 258 -31.47 -9.21 -21.84
CA ARG A 258 -30.03 -9.03 -21.68
C ARG A 258 -29.34 -8.68 -23.00
N THR A 259 -28.57 -7.60 -23.00
CA THR A 259 -27.70 -7.21 -24.13
C THR A 259 -26.27 -7.68 -23.86
N SER A 260 -25.62 -8.35 -24.83
CA SER A 260 -24.23 -8.81 -24.71
C SER A 260 -23.34 -8.15 -25.76
N LEU A 261 -22.22 -7.54 -25.34
CA LEU A 261 -21.16 -7.07 -26.22
C LEU A 261 -19.95 -8.01 -26.08
N ILE A 262 -19.53 -8.59 -27.20
CA ILE A 262 -18.48 -9.62 -27.22
C ILE A 262 -17.32 -9.12 -28.08
N ILE A 263 -16.13 -9.07 -27.47
CA ILE A 263 -14.85 -8.89 -28.17
C ILE A 263 -14.21 -10.27 -28.19
N ALA A 264 -14.09 -10.85 -29.38
CA ALA A 264 -13.60 -12.20 -29.56
C ALA A 264 -12.56 -12.27 -30.67
N HIS A 265 -11.53 -13.07 -30.43
CA HIS A 265 -10.54 -13.49 -31.45
C HIS A 265 -10.93 -14.83 -32.09
N ARG A 266 -11.94 -15.54 -31.57
CA ARG A 266 -12.35 -16.87 -32.06
C ARG A 266 -13.62 -16.79 -32.90
N LEU A 267 -13.55 -17.37 -34.10
CA LEU A 267 -14.64 -17.39 -35.08
C LEU A 267 -15.91 -18.09 -34.58
N SER A 268 -15.77 -19.13 -33.75
CA SER A 268 -16.90 -19.88 -33.20
C SER A 268 -17.82 -19.00 -32.36
N THR A 269 -17.26 -18.07 -31.59
CA THR A 269 -18.01 -17.13 -30.75
C THR A 269 -18.64 -16.00 -31.57
N ILE A 270 -18.00 -15.59 -32.67
CA ILE A 270 -18.49 -14.49 -33.52
C ILE A 270 -19.68 -14.93 -34.39
N ARG A 271 -19.70 -16.20 -34.81
CA ARG A 271 -20.72 -16.73 -35.74
C ARG A 271 -22.14 -16.73 -35.17
N SER A 272 -22.29 -16.83 -33.85
CA SER A 272 -23.60 -16.84 -33.17
C SER A 272 -24.11 -15.46 -32.79
N CYS A 273 -23.39 -14.38 -33.12
CA CYS A 273 -23.81 -13.02 -32.83
C CYS A 273 -24.90 -12.51 -33.79
N ASP A 274 -25.89 -11.80 -33.25
CA ASP A 274 -26.95 -11.15 -34.02
C ASP A 274 -26.43 -10.00 -34.90
N LEU A 275 -25.42 -9.28 -34.40
CA LEU A 275 -24.75 -8.18 -35.09
C LEU A 275 -23.24 -8.29 -34.90
N ILE A 276 -22.51 -8.28 -36.01
CA ILE A 276 -21.04 -8.27 -36.03
C ILE A 276 -20.61 -6.91 -36.56
N CYS A 277 -19.67 -6.25 -35.87
CA CYS A 277 -19.06 -5.00 -36.29
C CYS A 277 -17.55 -5.19 -36.47
N ALA A 278 -17.05 -4.97 -37.69
CA ALA A 278 -15.62 -4.93 -37.97
C ALA A 278 -15.08 -3.51 -37.77
N LEU A 279 -13.97 -3.39 -37.05
CA LEU A 279 -13.33 -2.13 -36.70
C LEU A 279 -12.00 -2.00 -37.45
N ASP A 280 -11.76 -0.84 -38.07
CA ASP A 280 -10.48 -0.48 -38.69
C ASP A 280 -10.21 1.01 -38.47
N GLY A 281 -8.98 1.37 -38.09
CA GLY A 281 -8.59 2.75 -37.77
C GLY A 281 -9.44 3.43 -36.68
N GLY A 282 -10.12 2.67 -35.82
CA GLY A 282 -11.03 3.18 -34.79
C GLY A 282 -12.47 3.47 -35.26
N TYR A 283 -12.80 3.14 -36.51
CA TYR A 283 -14.14 3.30 -37.09
C TYR A 283 -14.76 1.94 -37.44
N ILE A 284 -16.09 1.86 -37.41
CA ILE A 284 -16.81 0.68 -37.89
C ILE A 284 -16.81 0.72 -39.42
N VAL A 285 -16.05 -0.20 -40.04
CA VAL A 285 -15.96 -0.33 -41.50
C VAL A 285 -17.05 -1.22 -42.06
N GLU A 286 -17.44 -2.27 -41.32
CA GLU A 286 -18.52 -3.16 -41.73
C GLU A 286 -19.39 -3.55 -40.54
N SER A 287 -20.69 -3.69 -40.80
CA SER A 287 -21.65 -4.20 -39.82
C SER A 287 -22.71 -5.07 -40.48
N GLY A 288 -23.07 -6.18 -39.87
CA GLY A 288 -24.14 -7.05 -40.36
C GLY A 288 -24.13 -8.42 -39.68
N THR A 289 -24.96 -9.32 -40.17
CA THR A 289 -24.94 -10.74 -39.75
C THR A 289 -23.77 -11.48 -40.40
N HIS A 290 -23.39 -12.63 -39.82
CA HIS A 290 -22.29 -13.46 -40.35
C HIS A 290 -22.47 -13.80 -41.84
N THR A 291 -23.69 -14.14 -42.25
CA THR A 291 -24.01 -14.48 -43.65
C THR A 291 -23.89 -13.29 -44.59
N GLU A 292 -24.34 -12.10 -44.17
CA GLU A 292 -24.25 -10.88 -44.98
C GLU A 292 -22.80 -10.44 -45.16
N LEU A 293 -22.00 -10.48 -44.10
CA LEU A 293 -20.61 -10.06 -44.13
C LEU A 293 -19.73 -11.00 -44.99
N ILE A 294 -20.00 -12.30 -44.96
CA ILE A 294 -19.31 -13.26 -45.86
C ILE A 294 -19.61 -12.97 -47.33
N GLN A 295 -20.86 -12.62 -47.67
CA GLN A 295 -21.24 -12.31 -49.05
C GLN A 295 -20.60 -11.02 -49.55
N ARG A 296 -20.42 -10.02 -48.67
CA ARG A 296 -19.78 -8.73 -49.01
C ARG A 296 -18.28 -8.84 -49.29
N ARG A 297 -17.62 -9.90 -48.81
CA ARG A 297 -16.17 -10.16 -49.02
C ARG A 297 -15.25 -8.98 -48.65
N GLY A 298 -15.60 -8.19 -47.65
CA GLY A 298 -14.75 -7.10 -47.16
C GLY A 298 -13.84 -7.50 -45.99
N ALA A 299 -13.61 -6.56 -45.07
CA ALA A 299 -12.62 -6.68 -43.98
C ALA A 299 -12.89 -7.88 -43.05
N TYR A 300 -14.16 -8.17 -42.74
CA TYR A 300 -14.51 -9.35 -41.95
C TYR A 300 -14.12 -10.66 -42.66
N TYR A 301 -14.32 -10.73 -43.98
CA TYR A 301 -14.01 -11.92 -44.77
C TYR A 301 -12.50 -12.15 -44.89
N SER A 302 -11.69 -11.10 -45.05
CA SER A 302 -10.22 -11.24 -45.05
C SER A 302 -9.69 -11.74 -43.72
N MET A 303 -10.18 -11.23 -42.58
CA MET A 303 -9.83 -11.73 -41.25
C MET A 303 -10.22 -13.20 -41.06
N LEU A 304 -11.34 -13.62 -41.65
CA LEU A 304 -11.82 -14.99 -41.60
C LEU A 304 -11.00 -15.93 -42.49
N ALA A 305 -10.49 -15.44 -43.63
CA ALA A 305 -9.58 -16.18 -44.50
C ALA A 305 -8.19 -16.37 -43.85
N GLU A 306 -7.69 -15.36 -43.14
CA GLU A 306 -6.40 -15.44 -42.43
C GLU A 306 -6.43 -16.37 -41.21
N ASN A 307 -7.53 -16.41 -40.46
CA ASN A 307 -7.66 -17.28 -39.27
C ASN A 307 -8.04 -18.75 -39.57
N ASN A 308 -8.37 -19.09 -40.82
CA ASN A 308 -8.69 -20.47 -41.26
C ASN A 308 -7.50 -21.16 -41.96
N LEU A 309 -6.31 -20.54 -41.96
CA LEU A 309 -5.02 -21.12 -42.36
C LEU A 309 -4.16 -21.38 -41.12
#